data_AF-A0AAV4YUU9-F1
#
_entry.id   AF-A0AAV4YUU9-F1
#
_cell.length_a   1.000
_cell.length_b   1.000
_cell.length_c   1.000
_cell.angle_alpha   90.00
_cell.angle_beta   90.00
_cell.angle_gamma   90.00
#
_symmetry.space_group_name_H-M   'P 1'
#
loop_
_entity.id
_entity.type
_entity.pdbx_description
1 polymer ?
#
loop_
_entity_poly.entity_id
_entity_poly.type
_entity_poly.pdbx_seq_one_letter_code
_entity_poly.pdbx_strand_id
1 'polypeptide(L)'
;MLEAAATAISLIEVRDISPPGEQAKLFWSEPQTGFTSGLPTKAPKPEPINHWQRAVQAIDEAIIEARHNPETARSLFALASYGRRDPASLERLRATFVKEGIPPEFLSHYLPDAPFACLKQNDGLSDKF
;
A
#
# COMPACT_ATOMS: atom_id res chain seq x y z
N MET A 1 -28.54 -56.64 3.97
CA MET A 1 -27.08 -56.40 3.83
C MET A 1 -26.74 -55.14 3.02
N LEU A 2 -27.59 -54.72 2.06
CA LEU A 2 -27.35 -53.48 1.29
C LEU A 2 -27.45 -52.19 2.11
N GLU A 3 -28.37 -52.11 3.08
CA GLU A 3 -28.51 -50.90 3.92
C GLU A 3 -27.25 -50.58 4.72
N ALA A 4 -26.65 -51.58 5.38
CA ALA A 4 -25.44 -51.37 6.17
C ALA A 4 -24.25 -50.90 5.31
N ALA A 5 -24.16 -51.37 4.06
CA ALA A 5 -23.14 -50.93 3.12
C ALA A 5 -23.35 -49.46 2.69
N ALA A 6 -24.61 -49.07 2.41
CA ALA A 6 -24.94 -47.68 2.08
C ALA A 6 -24.63 -46.73 3.25
N THR A 7 -24.99 -47.12 4.48
CA THR A 7 -24.67 -46.33 5.68
C THR A 7 -23.16 -46.16 5.87
N ALA A 8 -22.38 -47.22 5.68
CA ALA A 8 -20.92 -47.13 5.80
C ALA A 8 -20.31 -46.16 4.77
N ILE A 9 -20.80 -46.16 3.53
CA ILE A 9 -20.34 -45.23 2.47
C ILE A 9 -20.64 -43.78 2.88
N SER A 10 -21.85 -43.49 3.36
CA SER A 10 -22.22 -42.14 3.80
C SER A 10 -21.35 -41.66 4.98
N LEU A 11 -21.02 -42.53 5.93
CA LEU A 11 -20.16 -42.19 7.07
C LEU A 11 -18.69 -41.94 6.66
N ILE A 12 -18.20 -42.66 5.64
CA ILE A 12 -16.88 -42.41 5.05
C ILE A 12 -16.84 -41.06 4.32
N GLU A 13 -17.91 -40.72 3.59
CA GLU A 13 -18.04 -39.45 2.86
C GLU A 13 -17.98 -38.23 3.80
N VAL A 14 -18.66 -38.29 4.94
CA VAL A 14 -18.61 -37.24 5.97
C VAL A 14 -17.38 -37.34 6.90
N ARG A 15 -16.46 -38.28 6.63
CA ARG A 15 -15.22 -38.53 7.39
C ARG A 15 -15.40 -38.91 8.85
N ASP A 16 -16.58 -39.45 9.20
CA ASP A 16 -16.88 -39.92 10.56
C ASP A 16 -16.18 -41.26 10.86
N ILE A 17 -15.95 -42.06 9.81
CA ILE A 17 -15.17 -43.30 9.88
C ILE A 17 -14.14 -43.38 8.74
N SER A 18 -13.01 -44.04 9.00
CA SER A 18 -11.99 -44.30 7.98
C SER A 18 -12.19 -45.67 7.34
N PRO A 19 -12.20 -45.80 6.01
CA PRO A 19 -12.35 -47.09 5.35
C PRO A 19 -11.13 -47.98 5.64
N PRO A 20 -11.33 -49.26 6.00
CA PRO A 20 -10.24 -50.20 6.19
C PRO A 20 -9.79 -50.85 4.86
N GLY A 21 -8.55 -51.33 4.82
CA GLY A 21 -8.04 -52.18 3.73
C GLY A 21 -7.39 -51.44 2.56
N GLU A 22 -6.85 -52.21 1.61
CA GLU A 22 -6.01 -51.69 0.52
C GLU A 22 -6.77 -50.79 -0.46
N GLN A 23 -8.07 -51.03 -0.62
CA GLN A 23 -8.98 -50.25 -1.46
C GLN A 23 -9.52 -48.98 -0.78
N ALA A 24 -9.19 -48.74 0.49
CA ALA A 24 -9.59 -47.53 1.22
C ALA A 24 -9.20 -46.22 0.50
N LYS A 25 -8.13 -46.29 -0.30
CA LYS A 25 -7.62 -45.19 -1.12
C LYS A 25 -8.64 -44.66 -2.14
N LEU A 26 -9.62 -45.48 -2.56
CA LEU A 26 -10.68 -45.07 -3.49
C LEU A 26 -11.65 -44.06 -2.87
N PHE A 27 -11.76 -44.04 -1.55
CA PHE A 27 -12.61 -43.11 -0.81
C PHE A 27 -11.87 -41.86 -0.34
N TRP A 28 -10.57 -41.76 -0.62
CA TRP A 28 -9.82 -40.53 -0.37
C TRP A 28 -10.16 -39.51 -1.44
N SER A 29 -10.10 -38.23 -1.08
CA SER A 29 -10.17 -37.15 -2.05
C SER A 29 -9.14 -37.42 -3.15
N GLU A 30 -9.55 -37.26 -4.40
CA GLU A 30 -8.64 -37.38 -5.55
C GLU A 30 -7.35 -36.61 -5.23
N PRO A 31 -6.17 -37.25 -5.34
CA PRO A 31 -4.91 -36.53 -5.18
C PRO A 31 -4.99 -35.34 -6.13
N GLN A 32 -4.84 -34.14 -5.59
CA GLN A 32 -4.80 -32.93 -6.39
C GLN A 32 -3.50 -32.97 -7.22
N THR A 33 -3.44 -33.82 -8.24
CA THR A 33 -2.56 -33.66 -9.38
C THR A 33 -3.13 -32.51 -10.19
N GLY A 34 -3.11 -31.31 -9.58
CA GLY A 34 -3.37 -30.07 -10.29
C GLY A 34 -2.44 -30.06 -11.49
N PHE A 35 -3.00 -29.78 -12.66
CA PHE A 35 -2.25 -29.63 -13.89
C PHE A 35 -1.19 -28.53 -13.65
N THR A 36 0.04 -28.93 -13.34
CA THR A 36 1.12 -27.97 -13.16
C THR A 36 1.55 -27.53 -14.56
N SER A 37 1.38 -26.27 -14.92
CA SER A 37 1.76 -25.73 -16.22
C SER A 37 3.29 -25.72 -16.49
N GLY A 38 4.08 -26.47 -15.70
CA GLY A 38 5.54 -26.40 -15.70
C GLY A 38 6.10 -25.07 -15.21
N LEU A 39 5.24 -24.12 -14.81
CA LEU A 39 5.66 -22.83 -14.27
C LEU A 39 6.06 -22.99 -12.80
N PRO A 40 7.21 -22.44 -12.39
CA PRO A 40 7.63 -22.47 -11.01
C PRO A 40 6.56 -21.81 -10.14
N THR A 41 6.24 -22.44 -9.00
CA THR A 41 5.34 -21.90 -8.00
C THR A 41 5.79 -20.49 -7.65
N LYS A 42 5.00 -19.49 -8.03
CA LYS A 42 5.32 -18.09 -7.77
C LYS A 42 5.47 -17.91 -6.27
N ALA A 43 6.66 -17.53 -5.82
CA ALA A 43 6.91 -17.23 -4.41
C ALA A 43 5.82 -16.27 -3.90
N PRO A 44 5.33 -16.45 -2.66
CA PRO A 44 4.35 -15.55 -2.09
C PRO A 44 4.91 -14.13 -2.20
N LYS A 45 4.14 -13.24 -2.85
CA LYS A 45 4.51 -11.83 -2.91
C LYS A 45 4.56 -11.33 -1.46
N PRO A 46 5.57 -10.52 -1.09
CA PRO A 46 5.55 -9.86 0.21
C PRO A 46 4.23 -9.09 0.35
N GLU A 47 3.74 -9.02 1.58
CA GLU A 47 2.50 -8.30 1.88
C GLU A 47 2.55 -6.89 1.28
N PRO A 48 1.45 -6.42 0.67
CA PRO A 48 1.42 -5.09 0.07
C PRO A 48 1.64 -4.05 1.16
N ILE A 49 2.79 -3.37 1.11
CA ILE A 49 3.11 -2.29 2.03
C ILE A 49 2.17 -1.12 1.72
N ASN A 50 1.47 -0.61 2.74
CA ASN A 50 0.67 0.59 2.61
C ASN A 50 1.58 1.84 2.60
N HIS A 51 2.12 2.16 1.43
CA HIS A 51 3.00 3.31 1.24
C HIS A 51 2.32 4.64 1.58
N TRP A 52 1.01 4.75 1.38
CA TRP A 52 0.26 5.97 1.70
C TRP A 52 0.20 6.23 3.21
N GLN A 53 -0.12 5.20 4.00
CA GLN A 53 -0.12 5.34 5.46
C GLN A 53 1.25 5.75 6.00
N ARG A 54 2.33 5.17 5.47
CA ARG A 54 3.70 5.55 5.83
C ARG A 54 4.02 7.00 5.45
N ALA A 55 3.53 7.47 4.31
CA ALA A 55 3.71 8.86 3.88
C ALA A 55 2.97 9.84 4.80
N VAL A 56 1.73 9.54 5.20
CA VAL A 56 0.97 10.36 6.15
C VAL A 56 1.71 10.46 7.48
N GLN A 57 2.19 9.34 8.02
CA GLN A 57 2.97 9.33 9.25
C GLN A 57 4.24 10.18 9.16
N ALA A 58 4.98 10.09 8.05
CA ALA A 58 6.18 10.90 7.84
C ALA A 58 5.87 12.41 7.76
N ILE A 59 4.70 12.80 7.23
CA ILE A 59 4.27 14.19 7.21
C ILE A 59 3.92 14.67 8.62
N ASP A 60 3.21 13.87 9.42
CA ASP A 60 2.89 14.20 10.82
C ASP A 60 4.17 14.40 11.65
N GLU A 61 5.15 13.51 11.49
CA GLU A 61 6.47 13.64 12.12
C GLU A 61 7.19 14.92 11.68
N ALA A 62 7.18 15.22 10.37
CA ALA A 62 7.78 16.42 9.83
C ALA A 62 7.11 17.71 10.35
N ILE A 63 5.79 17.71 10.60
CA ILE A 63 5.08 18.84 11.21
C ILE A 63 5.59 19.07 12.65
N ILE A 64 5.74 18.01 13.43
CA ILE A 64 6.25 18.10 14.82
C ILE A 64 7.69 18.63 14.81
N GLU A 65 8.52 18.15 13.89
CA GLU A 65 9.91 18.58 13.76
C GLU A 65 10.01 20.03 13.27
N ALA A 66 9.19 20.43 12.31
CA ALA A 66 9.15 21.79 11.75
C ALA A 66 8.87 22.88 12.80
N ARG A 67 8.24 22.54 13.93
CA ARG A 67 8.05 23.48 15.05
C ARG A 67 9.36 23.93 15.69
N HIS A 68 10.41 23.11 15.59
CA HIS A 68 11.69 23.34 16.25
C HIS A 68 12.86 23.44 15.26
N ASN A 69 12.67 22.96 14.03
CA ASN A 69 13.72 22.92 13.00
C ASN A 69 13.33 23.80 11.78
N PRO A 70 14.07 24.89 11.50
CA PRO A 70 13.79 25.77 10.38
C PRO A 70 13.97 25.10 9.01
N GLU A 71 14.91 24.17 8.87
CA GLU A 71 15.16 23.47 7.60
C GLU A 71 14.01 22.53 7.25
N THR A 72 13.47 21.83 8.25
CA THR A 72 12.31 20.95 8.08
C THR A 72 11.04 21.75 7.79
N ALA A 73 10.86 22.91 8.45
CA ALA A 73 9.77 23.83 8.13
C ALA A 73 9.82 24.33 6.68
N ARG A 74 11.00 24.69 6.18
CA ARG A 74 11.21 25.12 4.78
C ARG A 74 10.94 23.99 3.80
N SER A 75 11.42 22.79 4.09
CA SER A 75 11.21 21.59 3.26
C SER A 75 9.73 21.21 3.17
N LEU A 76 9.03 21.24 4.31
CA LEU A 76 7.59 20.99 4.38
C LEU A 76 6.80 22.08 3.65
N PHE A 77 7.21 23.34 3.77
CA PHE A 77 6.61 24.45 3.03
C PHE A 77 6.81 24.31 1.52
N ALA A 78 8.00 23.91 1.06
CA ALA A 78 8.26 23.63 -0.35
C ALA A 78 7.35 22.50 -0.88
N LEU A 79 7.20 21.40 -0.13
CA LEU A 79 6.29 20.31 -0.46
C LEU A 79 4.84 20.78 -0.55
N ALA A 80 4.34 21.54 0.43
CA ALA A 80 2.96 22.00 0.50
C ALA A 80 2.64 23.13 -0.50
N SER A 81 3.65 23.92 -0.87
CA SER A 81 3.54 24.97 -1.89
C SER A 81 3.59 24.43 -3.33
N TYR A 82 3.84 23.13 -3.50
CA TYR A 82 3.98 22.54 -4.83
C TYR A 82 2.73 22.76 -5.68
N GLY A 83 2.93 23.25 -6.90
CA GLY A 83 1.85 23.60 -7.84
C GLY A 83 1.17 24.94 -7.57
N ARG A 84 1.48 25.62 -6.46
CA ARG A 84 0.97 26.97 -6.14
C ARG A 84 2.06 28.00 -6.39
N ARG A 85 1.77 28.98 -7.23
CA ARG A 85 2.70 30.10 -7.54
C ARG A 85 2.12 31.46 -7.20
N ASP A 86 0.83 31.54 -6.90
CA ASP A 86 0.19 32.80 -6.59
C ASP A 86 0.54 33.25 -5.16
N PRO A 87 0.92 34.52 -4.97
CA PRO A 87 1.36 35.03 -3.68
C PRO A 87 0.25 34.94 -2.61
N ALA A 88 -1.02 35.08 -3.03
CA ALA A 88 -2.15 34.97 -2.11
C ALA A 88 -2.29 33.56 -1.51
N SER A 89 -2.08 32.49 -2.28
CA SER A 89 -2.12 31.12 -1.77
C SER A 89 -0.90 30.79 -0.90
N LEU A 90 0.26 31.37 -1.19
CA LEU A 90 1.44 31.21 -0.34
C LEU A 90 1.25 31.88 1.03
N GLU A 91 0.65 33.07 1.07
CA GLU A 91 0.34 33.76 2.33
C GLU A 91 -0.72 32.98 3.15
N ARG A 92 -1.75 32.43 2.49
CA ARG A 92 -2.70 31.52 3.16
C ARG A 92 -2.00 30.27 3.71
N LEU A 93 -1.05 29.71 2.97
CA LEU A 93 -0.29 28.55 3.41
C LEU A 93 0.57 28.88 4.64
N ARG A 94 1.23 30.05 4.65
CA ARG A 94 1.98 30.54 5.81
C ARG A 94 1.08 30.71 7.03
N ALA A 95 -0.13 31.25 6.86
CA ALA A 95 -1.11 31.35 7.94
C ALA A 95 -1.51 29.97 8.50
N THR A 96 -1.66 28.95 7.66
CA THR A 96 -1.91 27.57 8.11
C THR A 96 -0.74 27.01 8.90
N PHE A 97 0.51 27.24 8.47
CA PHE A 97 1.69 26.78 9.19
C PHE A 97 1.80 27.41 10.59
N VAL A 98 1.50 28.71 10.70
CA VAL A 98 1.43 29.40 11.99
C VAL A 98 0.34 28.79 12.89
N LYS A 99 -0.81 28.44 12.32
CA LYS A 99 -1.88 27.74 13.06
C LYS A 99 -1.44 26.37 13.59
N GLU A 100 -0.61 25.65 12.85
CA GLU A 100 -0.03 24.36 13.26
C GLU A 100 1.14 24.50 14.25
N GLY A 101 1.46 25.73 14.69
CA GLY A 101 2.48 26.04 15.68
C GLY A 101 3.90 26.16 15.11
N ILE A 102 4.04 26.28 13.79
CA ILE A 102 5.36 26.48 13.15
C ILE A 102 5.71 27.98 13.24
N PRO A 103 6.89 28.35 13.78
CA PRO A 103 7.29 29.74 13.93
C PRO A 103 7.33 30.49 12.59
N PRO A 104 6.68 31.67 12.48
CA PRO A 104 6.64 32.43 11.23
C PRO A 104 8.03 32.91 10.79
N GLU A 105 8.95 33.09 11.73
CA GLU A 105 10.36 33.44 11.49
C GLU A 105 11.15 32.42 10.67
N PHE A 106 10.70 31.16 10.62
CA PHE A 106 11.34 30.14 9.77
C PHE A 106 10.99 30.33 8.29
N LEU A 107 9.87 30.99 8.00
CA LEU A 107 9.29 31.11 6.66
C LEU A 107 9.25 32.55 6.12
N SER A 108 9.48 33.56 6.95
CA SER A 108 9.35 35.00 6.61
C SER A 108 10.17 35.42 5.37
N HIS A 109 11.37 34.86 5.19
CA HIS A 109 12.25 35.14 4.05
C HIS A 109 12.36 34.00 3.04
N TYR A 110 11.62 32.90 3.23
CA TYR A 110 11.73 31.74 2.37
C TYR A 110 10.80 31.86 1.17
N LEU A 111 11.39 31.99 -0.01
CA LEU A 111 10.73 31.83 -1.30
C LEU A 111 11.10 30.43 -1.81
N PRO A 112 10.13 29.55 -2.07
CA PRO A 112 10.40 28.25 -2.65
C PRO A 112 10.92 28.46 -4.08
N ASP A 113 12.24 28.35 -4.25
CA ASP A 113 12.90 28.49 -5.54
C ASP A 113 12.81 27.16 -6.30
N ALA A 114 11.85 27.10 -7.23
CA ALA A 114 11.65 26.03 -8.21
C ALA A 114 11.19 24.65 -7.66
N PRO A 115 10.50 23.83 -8.48
CA PRO A 115 9.87 22.59 -7.99
C PRO A 115 10.90 21.55 -7.56
N PHE A 116 10.64 20.84 -6.46
CA PHE A 116 11.45 19.70 -6.01
C PHE A 116 11.54 18.57 -7.08
N ALA A 117 10.65 18.60 -8.07
CA ALA A 117 10.70 17.76 -9.24
C ALA A 117 10.84 18.63 -10.50
N CYS A 118 12.02 18.66 -11.11
CA CYS A 118 12.25 19.13 -12.48
C CYS A 118 11.59 18.22 -13.54
N LEU A 119 10.48 17.55 -13.21
CA LEU A 119 9.69 16.77 -14.14
C LEU A 119 8.44 17.58 -14.45
N LYS A 120 8.55 18.43 -15.48
CA LYS A 120 7.40 18.92 -16.19
C LYS A 120 6.66 17.68 -16.69
N GLN A 121 5.47 17.39 -16.15
CA GLN A 121 4.67 16.21 -16.51
C GLN A 121 4.22 16.15 -17.99
N ASN A 122 4.77 16.99 -18.87
CA ASN A 122 4.30 17.21 -20.24
C ASN A 122 5.42 17.28 -21.31
N ASP A 123 6.48 16.48 -21.21
CA ASP A 123 7.46 16.34 -22.33
C ASP A 123 7.55 14.88 -22.86
N GLY A 124 6.45 14.11 -22.78
CA GLY A 124 6.44 12.68 -23.14
C GLY A 124 5.23 12.15 -23.91
N LEU A 125 4.36 13.01 -24.44
CA LEU A 125 3.30 12.62 -25.38
C LEU A 125 3.26 13.61 -26.54
N SER A 126 4.36 13.70 -27.29
CA SER A 126 4.27 14.18 -28.66
C SER A 126 3.67 13.04 -29.48
N ASP A 127 2.41 13.20 -29.83
CA ASP A 127 1.72 12.44 -30.87
C ASP A 127 2.64 12.19 -32.06
N LYS A 128 2.79 10.91 -32.41
CA LYS A 128 3.11 10.48 -33.76
C LYS A 128 2.09 9.40 -34.13
N PHE A 129 0.92 9.86 -34.57
CA PHE A 129 0.08 9.12 -35.50
C PHE A 129 0.26 9.73 -36.89
#